data_AF-A0A2D6NYJ5-F1
#
_entry.id   AF-A0A2D6NYJ5-F1
#
_cell.length_a   1.000
_cell.length_b   1.000
_cell.length_c   1.000
_cell.angle_alpha   90.00
_cell.angle_beta   90.00
_cell.angle_gamma   90.00
#
_symmetry.space_group_name_H-M   'P 1'
#
loop_
_entity.id
_entity.type
_entity.pdbx_description
1 polymer ?
#
loop_
_entity_poly.entity_id
_entity_poly.type
_entity_poly.pdbx_seq_one_letter_code
_entity_poly.pdbx_strand_id
1 'polypeptide(L)'
;MPKRISNETKEEIMKLYDHGSGLSPIEIARQTGVSYPSVYGLTRVRQRVNPETGQPFESLTQYRDYNARQRVNPETGQPFESLSQYQDYNARQRVNPETGQPFESRSQYQDYRERQKVNRPENQRLGGLIRRRLKNLGKNQSWLAEEIGVTRQSVSLYVKGRSVPKDDLLQKLYSSLDVQYGILDDLLEDFDNE
;
A
#
# COMPACT_ATOMS: atom_id res chain seq x y z
N MET A 1 5.57 5.08 -5.45
CA MET A 1 4.33 4.79 -4.70
C MET A 1 3.14 5.09 -5.62
N PRO A 2 2.07 4.27 -5.68
CA PRO A 2 0.86 4.69 -6.38
C PRO A 2 0.39 5.99 -5.73
N LYS A 3 0.27 7.07 -6.51
CA LYS A 3 -0.29 8.33 -6.00
C LYS A 3 -1.70 8.03 -5.51
N ARG A 4 -1.92 8.19 -4.20
CA ARG A 4 -3.26 8.08 -3.62
C ARG A 4 -4.06 9.25 -4.22
N ILE A 5 -5.13 8.92 -4.95
CA ILE A 5 -6.01 9.93 -5.53
C ILE A 5 -6.54 10.80 -4.39
N SER A 6 -6.36 12.12 -4.49
CA SER A 6 -6.81 13.07 -3.48
C SER A 6 -8.34 13.04 -3.37
N ASN A 7 -8.88 13.58 -2.28
CA ASN A 7 -10.33 13.68 -2.16
C ASN A 7 -10.90 14.67 -3.20
N GLU A 8 -10.19 15.78 -3.45
CA GLU A 8 -10.53 16.76 -4.50
C GLU A 8 -10.64 16.09 -5.88
N THR A 9 -9.67 15.26 -6.29
CA THR A 9 -9.74 14.55 -7.57
C THR A 9 -10.89 13.55 -7.61
N LYS A 10 -11.27 12.94 -6.48
CA LYS A 10 -12.45 12.06 -6.45
C LYS A 10 -13.73 12.87 -6.62
N GLU A 11 -13.85 14.02 -5.98
CA GLU A 11 -15.00 14.92 -6.14
C GLU A 11 -15.12 15.42 -7.56
N GLU A 12 -14.01 15.77 -8.20
CA GLU A 12 -13.97 16.13 -9.62
C GLU A 12 -14.44 14.98 -10.53
N ILE A 13 -13.94 13.75 -10.30
CA ILE A 13 -14.40 12.55 -11.01
C ILE A 13 -15.92 12.38 -10.86
N MET A 14 -16.45 12.55 -9.65
CA MET A 14 -17.90 12.41 -9.41
C MET A 14 -18.69 13.52 -10.08
N LYS A 15 -18.21 14.77 -10.04
CA LYS A 15 -18.86 15.90 -10.72
C LYS A 15 -18.92 15.67 -12.24
N LEU A 16 -17.83 15.19 -12.84
CA LEU A 16 -17.78 14.84 -14.26
C LEU A 16 -18.71 13.67 -14.59
N TYR A 17 -18.84 12.69 -13.69
CA TYR A 17 -19.75 11.57 -13.89
C TYR A 17 -21.23 11.98 -13.77
N ASP A 18 -21.58 12.76 -12.74
CA ASP A 18 -22.96 13.14 -12.44
C ASP A 18 -23.47 14.27 -13.36
N HIS A 19 -22.58 15.14 -13.86
CA HIS A 19 -22.96 16.35 -14.60
C HIS A 19 -22.27 16.53 -15.96
N GLY A 20 -21.33 15.66 -16.33
CA GLY A 20 -20.52 15.80 -17.55
C GLY A 20 -21.23 15.43 -18.84
N SER A 21 -22.56 15.46 -18.93
CA SER A 21 -23.28 15.11 -20.17
C SER A 21 -23.05 13.68 -20.68
N GLY A 22 -22.93 12.70 -19.78
CA GLY A 22 -22.82 11.27 -20.15
C GLY A 22 -21.40 10.78 -20.45
N LEU A 23 -20.38 11.48 -19.98
CA LEU A 23 -18.99 11.02 -20.10
C LEU A 23 -18.84 9.60 -19.54
N SER A 24 -18.27 8.73 -20.37
CA SER A 24 -17.90 7.39 -19.98
C SER A 24 -16.72 7.40 -19.00
N PRO A 25 -16.55 6.36 -18.16
CA PRO A 25 -15.42 6.28 -17.22
C PRO A 25 -14.04 6.39 -17.89
N ILE A 26 -13.91 6.06 -19.18
CA ILE A 26 -12.65 6.22 -19.92
C ILE A 26 -12.38 7.67 -20.32
N GLU A 27 -13.41 8.46 -20.60
CA GLU A 27 -13.26 9.89 -20.90
C GLU A 27 -12.93 10.67 -19.64
N ILE A 28 -13.59 10.35 -18.52
CA ILE A 28 -13.29 10.94 -17.21
C ILE A 28 -11.85 10.61 -16.80
N ALA A 29 -11.38 9.38 -17.03
CA ALA A 29 -9.99 8.98 -16.79
C ALA A 29 -8.99 9.82 -17.62
N ARG A 30 -9.30 10.07 -18.90
CA ARG A 30 -8.47 10.93 -19.76
C ARG A 30 -8.44 12.37 -19.27
N GLN A 31 -9.60 12.93 -18.88
CA GLN A 31 -9.69 14.33 -18.44
C GLN A 31 -8.99 14.57 -17.10
N THR A 32 -9.14 13.65 -16.15
CA THR A 32 -8.58 13.80 -14.79
C THR A 32 -7.14 13.28 -14.67
N GLY A 33 -6.62 12.63 -15.70
CA GLY A 33 -5.31 11.95 -15.65
C GLY A 33 -5.27 10.75 -14.68
N VAL A 34 -6.43 10.33 -14.17
CA VAL A 34 -6.55 9.19 -13.26
C VAL A 34 -6.71 7.90 -14.07
N SER A 35 -6.06 6.82 -13.62
CA SER A 35 -6.18 5.52 -14.28
C SER A 35 -7.65 5.07 -14.41
N TYR A 36 -8.02 4.54 -15.59
CA TYR A 36 -9.36 4.01 -15.86
C TYR A 36 -9.90 3.07 -14.76
N PRO A 37 -9.14 2.09 -14.23
CA PRO A 37 -9.65 1.21 -13.17
C PRO A 37 -10.08 1.95 -11.91
N SER A 38 -9.39 3.05 -11.57
CA SER A 38 -9.72 3.87 -10.41
C SER A 38 -11.00 4.68 -10.63
N VAL A 39 -11.14 5.29 -11.81
CA VAL A 39 -12.37 6.00 -12.19
C VAL A 39 -13.55 5.04 -12.25
N TYR A 40 -13.40 3.90 -12.93
CA TYR A 40 -14.44 2.87 -13.01
C TYR A 40 -14.88 2.37 -11.63
N GLY A 41 -13.94 2.15 -10.72
CA GLY A 41 -14.25 1.75 -9.35
C GLY A 41 -15.08 2.80 -8.60
N LEU A 42 -14.78 4.08 -8.80
CA LEU A 42 -15.51 5.20 -8.19
C LEU A 42 -16.92 5.35 -8.79
N THR A 43 -17.04 5.40 -10.12
CA THR A 43 -18.33 5.57 -10.79
C THR A 43 -19.27 4.37 -10.58
N ARG A 44 -18.72 3.14 -10.47
CA ARG A 44 -19.52 1.94 -10.15
C ARG A 44 -20.12 1.99 -8.75
N VAL A 45 -19.48 2.65 -7.78
CA VAL A 45 -20.10 2.86 -6.46
C VAL A 45 -21.26 3.84 -6.57
N ARG A 46 -21.12 4.88 -7.39
CA ARG A 46 -22.16 5.87 -7.66
C ARG A 46 -23.39 5.31 -8.39
N GLN A 47 -23.28 4.13 -9.00
CA GLN A 47 -24.42 3.39 -9.56
C GLN A 47 -25.21 2.60 -8.51
N ARG A 48 -24.68 2.43 -7.30
CA ARG A 48 -25.35 1.69 -6.22
C ARG A 48 -26.20 2.65 -5.41
N VAL A 49 -27.47 2.32 -5.26
CA VAL A 49 -28.42 3.06 -4.41
C VAL A 49 -28.30 2.57 -2.98
N ASN A 50 -28.17 3.51 -2.05
CA ASN A 50 -28.29 3.22 -0.63
C ASN A 50 -29.76 2.94 -0.31
N PRO A 51 -30.12 1.72 0.14
CA PRO A 51 -31.51 1.38 0.42
C PRO A 51 -32.09 2.14 1.62
N GLU A 52 -31.26 2.71 2.50
CA GLU A 52 -31.72 3.49 3.65
C GLU A 52 -32.15 4.90 3.26
N THR A 53 -31.52 5.49 2.23
CA THR A 53 -31.78 6.89 1.81
C THR A 53 -32.46 7.01 0.46
N GLY A 54 -32.48 5.94 -0.34
CA GLY A 54 -32.92 5.96 -1.74
C GLY A 54 -31.97 6.73 -2.67
N GLN A 55 -30.84 7.23 -2.17
CA GLN A 55 -29.87 8.02 -2.93
C GLN A 55 -28.64 7.17 -3.28
N PRO A 56 -27.94 7.46 -4.39
CA PRO A 56 -26.68 6.79 -4.69
C PRO A 56 -25.60 7.04 -3.64
N PHE A 57 -24.74 6.04 -3.42
CA PHE A 57 -23.57 6.24 -2.55
C PHE A 57 -22.64 7.32 -3.11
N GLU A 58 -22.18 8.22 -2.24
CA GLU A 58 -21.28 9.33 -2.55
C GLU A 58 -19.81 8.89 -2.60
N SER A 59 -19.47 7.80 -1.90
CA SER A 59 -18.10 7.29 -1.89
C SER A 59 -18.02 5.80 -1.60
N LEU A 60 -16.89 5.20 -1.99
CA LEU A 60 -16.56 3.82 -1.62
C LEU A 60 -16.47 3.63 -0.10
N THR A 61 -16.07 4.67 0.65
CA THR A 61 -16.02 4.62 2.11
C THR A 61 -17.43 4.51 2.69
N GLN A 62 -18.37 5.35 2.23
CA GLN A 62 -19.76 5.30 2.65
C GLN A 62 -20.39 3.94 2.32
N TYR A 63 -20.16 3.42 1.11
CA TYR A 63 -20.65 2.10 0.73
C TYR A 63 -20.09 0.96 1.60
N ARG A 64 -18.80 1.02 1.95
CA ARG A 64 -18.16 0.02 2.83
C ARG A 64 -18.65 0.13 4.27
N ASP A 65 -18.89 1.33 4.75
CA ASP A 65 -19.47 1.58 6.08
C ASP A 65 -20.89 1.03 6.16
N TYR A 66 -21.73 1.33 5.18
CA TYR A 66 -23.06 0.72 5.04
C TYR A 66 -22.98 -0.80 5.06
N ASN A 67 -22.14 -1.41 4.22
CA ASN A 67 -21.97 -2.87 4.19
C ASN A 67 -21.48 -3.47 5.52
N ALA A 68 -20.69 -2.72 6.29
CA ALA A 68 -20.26 -3.16 7.61
C ALA A 68 -21.45 -3.18 8.58
N ARG A 69 -22.31 -2.15 8.53
CA ARG A 69 -23.55 -2.08 9.31
C ARG A 69 -24.58 -3.15 8.98
N GLN A 70 -24.53 -3.72 7.78
CA GLN A 70 -25.38 -4.86 7.42
C GLN A 70 -24.89 -6.20 7.99
N ARG A 71 -23.75 -6.24 8.66
CA ARG A 71 -23.20 -7.46 9.28
C ARG A 71 -23.49 -7.46 10.77
N VAL A 72 -23.89 -8.62 11.29
CA VAL A 72 -24.06 -8.85 12.73
C VAL A 72 -22.71 -9.16 13.36
N ASN A 73 -22.40 -8.47 14.45
CA ASN A 73 -21.28 -8.79 15.31
C ASN A 73 -21.63 -10.05 16.13
N PRO A 74 -20.89 -11.16 15.96
CA PRO A 74 -21.18 -12.39 16.69
C PRO A 74 -20.93 -12.30 18.20
N GLU A 75 -20.16 -11.31 18.66
CA GLU A 75 -19.89 -11.11 20.09
C GLU A 75 -21.07 -10.44 20.82
N THR A 76 -21.80 -9.55 20.13
CA THR A 76 -22.88 -8.76 20.74
C THR A 76 -24.27 -9.15 20.23
N GLY A 77 -24.35 -9.89 19.12
CA GLY A 77 -25.61 -10.18 18.42
C GLY A 77 -26.23 -8.96 17.73
N GLN A 78 -25.57 -7.80 17.77
CA GLN A 78 -26.03 -6.56 17.15
C GLN A 78 -25.24 -6.26 15.87
N PRO A 79 -25.80 -5.48 14.92
CA PRO A 79 -25.04 -5.04 13.76
C PRO A 79 -23.82 -4.20 14.15
N PHE A 80 -22.76 -4.21 13.32
CA PHE A 80 -21.64 -3.28 13.52
C PHE A 80 -22.11 -1.83 13.32
N GLU A 81 -21.57 -0.90 14.09
CA GLU A 81 -21.88 0.53 14.03
C GLU A 81 -21.09 1.24 12.91
N SER A 82 -19.95 0.68 12.52
CA SER A 82 -19.08 1.28 11.50
C SER A 82 -18.13 0.28 10.86
N LEU A 83 -17.55 0.69 9.73
CA LEU A 83 -16.43 -0.01 9.09
C LEU A 83 -15.23 -0.15 10.03
N SER A 84 -14.96 0.84 10.88
CA SER A 84 -13.82 0.79 11.80
C SER A 84 -14.02 -0.31 12.84
N GLN A 85 -15.20 -0.34 13.47
CA GLN A 85 -15.53 -1.37 14.45
C GLN A 85 -15.46 -2.77 13.84
N TYR A 86 -16.00 -2.95 12.62
CA TYR A 86 -15.90 -4.22 11.91
C TYR A 86 -14.44 -4.63 11.62
N GLN A 87 -13.56 -3.68 11.29
CA GLN A 87 -12.15 -3.96 11.05
C GLN A 87 -11.37 -4.27 12.33
N ASP A 88 -11.69 -3.61 13.45
CA ASP A 88 -11.12 -3.93 14.75
C ASP A 88 -11.54 -5.32 15.21
N TYR A 89 -12.82 -5.67 15.06
CA TYR A 89 -13.31 -7.02 15.28
C TYR A 89 -12.52 -8.05 14.45
N ASN A 90 -12.36 -7.83 13.14
CA ASN A 90 -11.59 -8.74 12.28
C ASN A 90 -10.10 -8.85 12.68
N ALA A 91 -9.53 -7.82 13.30
CA ALA A 91 -8.17 -7.88 13.81
C ALA A 91 -8.10 -8.77 15.06
N ARG A 92 -9.08 -8.65 15.96
CA ARG A 92 -9.25 -9.52 17.15
C ARG A 92 -9.51 -10.98 16.82
N GLN A 93 -9.95 -11.30 15.61
CA GLN A 93 -10.05 -12.69 15.16
C GLN A 93 -8.70 -13.29 14.70
N ARG A 94 -7.61 -12.51 14.72
CA ARG A 94 -6.27 -12.97 14.33
C ARG A 94 -5.39 -13.05 15.57
N VAL A 95 -4.65 -14.16 15.69
CA VAL A 95 -3.65 -14.36 16.75
C VAL A 95 -2.34 -13.68 16.34
N ASN A 96 -1.77 -12.91 17.27
CA ASN A 96 -0.42 -12.37 17.15
C ASN A 96 0.59 -13.50 17.40
N PRO A 97 1.42 -13.85 16.40
CA PRO A 97 2.42 -14.92 16.56
C PRO A 97 3.50 -14.61 17.61
N GLU A 98 3.74 -13.34 17.94
CA GLU A 98 4.74 -12.94 18.94
C GLU A 98 4.26 -13.16 20.38
N THR A 99 2.97 -13.03 20.64
CA THR A 99 2.40 -13.10 22.00
C THR A 99 1.51 -14.31 22.22
N GLY A 100 1.09 -15.00 21.15
CA GLY A 100 0.08 -16.06 21.20
C GLY A 100 -1.34 -15.56 21.52
N GLN A 101 -1.53 -14.24 21.67
CA GLN A 101 -2.83 -13.65 21.98
C GLN A 101 -3.43 -12.94 20.76
N PRO A 102 -4.76 -12.77 20.69
CA PRO A 102 -5.38 -12.01 19.63
C PRO A 102 -4.92 -10.55 19.57
N PHE A 103 -4.96 -9.92 18.39
CA PHE A 103 -4.70 -8.47 18.30
C PHE A 103 -5.84 -7.68 18.96
N GLU A 104 -5.52 -6.62 19.69
CA GLU A 104 -6.48 -5.77 20.40
C GLU A 104 -7.25 -4.82 19.46
N SER A 105 -6.62 -4.44 18.34
CA SER A 105 -7.16 -3.48 17.37
C SER A 105 -6.57 -3.68 15.98
N ARG A 106 -7.23 -3.07 14.98
CA ARG A 106 -6.72 -2.96 13.62
C ARG A 106 -5.37 -2.25 13.56
N SER A 107 -5.18 -1.23 14.38
CA SER A 107 -3.91 -0.48 14.44
C SER A 107 -2.77 -1.39 14.88
N GLN A 108 -2.96 -2.12 15.97
CA GLN A 108 -1.95 -3.06 16.48
C GLN A 108 -1.62 -4.13 15.44
N TYR A 109 -2.63 -4.68 14.75
CA TYR A 109 -2.41 -5.63 13.67
C TYR A 109 -1.62 -5.02 12.49
N GLN A 110 -1.89 -3.76 12.12
CA GLN A 110 -1.13 -3.07 11.08
C GLN A 110 0.33 -2.85 11.49
N ASP A 111 0.56 -2.38 12.71
CA ASP A 111 1.92 -2.16 13.23
C ASP A 111 2.73 -3.46 13.27
N TYR A 112 2.10 -4.57 13.64
CA TYR A 112 2.71 -5.89 13.55
C TYR A 112 3.09 -6.23 12.10
N ARG A 113 2.15 -6.12 11.14
CA ARG A 113 2.45 -6.43 9.73
C ARG A 113 3.56 -5.55 9.15
N GLU A 114 3.59 -4.28 9.51
CA GLU A 114 4.66 -3.37 9.06
C GLU A 114 5.99 -3.77 9.69
N ARG A 115 6.05 -4.09 10.99
CA ARG A 115 7.25 -4.64 11.63
C ARG A 115 7.73 -5.92 10.93
N GLN A 116 6.82 -6.84 10.62
CA GLN A 116 7.16 -8.07 9.91
C GLN A 116 7.72 -7.80 8.50
N LYS A 117 7.25 -6.77 7.79
CA LYS A 117 7.86 -6.35 6.51
C LYS A 117 9.26 -5.77 6.71
N VAL A 118 9.45 -4.95 7.73
CA VAL A 118 10.76 -4.34 8.02
C VAL A 118 11.78 -5.40 8.43
N ASN A 119 11.36 -6.38 9.23
CA ASN A 119 12.22 -7.43 9.77
C ASN A 119 12.43 -8.62 8.82
N ARG A 120 11.99 -8.51 7.56
CA ARG A 120 12.27 -9.52 6.54
C ARG A 120 13.79 -9.68 6.36
N PRO A 121 14.35 -10.91 6.50
CA PRO A 121 15.78 -11.15 6.34
C PRO A 121 16.32 -10.56 5.04
N GLU A 122 15.56 -10.68 3.96
CA GLU A 122 15.93 -10.20 2.63
C GLU A 122 16.09 -8.69 2.59
N ASN A 123 15.15 -7.96 3.22
CA ASN A 123 15.21 -6.51 3.30
C ASN A 123 16.40 -6.04 4.17
N GLN A 124 16.67 -6.76 5.26
CA GLN A 124 17.79 -6.45 6.14
C GLN A 124 19.14 -6.73 5.48
N ARG A 125 19.26 -7.86 4.76
CA ARG A 125 20.43 -8.23 3.95
C ARG A 125 20.69 -7.18 2.87
N LEU A 126 19.68 -6.79 2.09
CA LEU A 126 19.80 -5.72 1.10
C LEU A 126 20.22 -4.39 1.73
N GLY A 127 19.58 -3.98 2.83
CA GLY A 127 19.95 -2.76 3.54
C GLY A 127 21.39 -2.77 4.07
N GLY A 128 21.86 -3.92 4.53
CA GLY A 128 23.24 -4.16 4.96
C GLY A 128 24.24 -4.09 3.81
N LEU A 129 23.94 -4.73 2.68
CA LEU A 129 24.72 -4.68 1.45
C LEU A 129 24.92 -3.24 0.99
N ILE A 130 23.83 -2.47 0.87
CA ILE A 130 23.87 -1.07 0.45
C ILE A 130 24.78 -0.26 1.37
N ARG A 131 24.63 -0.40 2.70
CA ARG A 131 25.49 0.31 3.68
C ARG A 131 26.97 -0.04 3.50
N ARG A 132 27.28 -1.33 3.37
CA ARG A 132 28.66 -1.83 3.23
C ARG A 132 29.31 -1.31 1.95
N ARG A 133 28.62 -1.45 0.81
CA ARG A 133 29.13 -1.02 -0.50
C ARG A 133 29.28 0.50 -0.60
N LEU A 134 28.30 1.29 -0.12
CA LEU A 134 28.44 2.74 -0.10
C LEU A 134 29.64 3.20 0.75
N LYS A 135 29.87 2.57 1.90
CA LYS A 135 31.04 2.85 2.73
C LYS A 135 32.34 2.53 1.98
N ASN A 136 32.43 1.36 1.34
CA ASN A 136 33.62 0.94 0.60
C ASN A 136 33.92 1.85 -0.61
N LEU A 137 32.88 2.34 -1.28
CA LEU A 137 32.99 3.26 -2.41
C LEU A 137 33.21 4.73 -2.00
N GLY A 138 33.15 5.05 -0.70
CA GLY A 138 33.19 6.43 -0.21
C GLY A 138 31.99 7.28 -0.67
N LYS A 139 30.83 6.65 -0.91
CA LYS A 139 29.62 7.28 -1.41
C LYS A 139 28.54 7.38 -0.33
N ASN A 140 27.51 8.18 -0.60
CA ASN A 140 26.37 8.37 0.30
C ASN A 140 25.04 8.01 -0.38
N GLN A 141 23.94 8.04 0.37
CA GLN A 141 22.61 7.68 -0.14
C GLN A 141 22.09 8.64 -1.22
N SER A 142 22.52 9.91 -1.22
CA SER A 142 22.14 10.87 -2.26
C SER A 142 22.76 10.49 -3.60
N TRP A 143 24.06 10.15 -3.59
CA TRP A 143 24.76 9.66 -4.78
C TRP A 143 24.06 8.44 -5.38
N LEU A 144 23.73 7.43 -4.56
CA LEU A 144 23.04 6.25 -5.05
C LEU A 144 21.65 6.59 -5.61
N ALA A 145 20.94 7.52 -4.98
CA ALA A 145 19.61 7.93 -5.42
C ALA A 145 19.66 8.58 -6.81
N GLU A 146 20.65 9.45 -7.05
CA GLU A 146 20.92 10.06 -8.35
C GLU A 146 21.27 8.98 -9.39
N GLU A 147 22.18 8.07 -9.05
CA GLU A 147 22.67 7.02 -9.94
C GLU A 147 21.56 6.09 -10.45
N ILE A 148 20.64 5.70 -9.57
CA ILE A 148 19.54 4.78 -9.92
C ILE A 148 18.22 5.51 -10.28
N GLY A 149 18.23 6.84 -10.30
CA GLY A 149 17.09 7.66 -10.72
C GLY A 149 15.89 7.65 -9.75
N VAL A 150 16.16 7.66 -8.44
CA VAL A 150 15.12 7.70 -7.39
C VAL A 150 15.35 8.80 -6.37
N THR A 151 14.41 8.96 -5.45
CA THR A 151 14.57 9.92 -4.35
C THR A 151 15.47 9.36 -3.25
N ARG A 152 16.22 10.24 -2.57
CA ARG A 152 17.01 9.88 -1.38
C ARG A 152 16.17 9.18 -0.31
N GLN A 153 14.90 9.59 -0.16
CA GLN A 153 13.96 8.94 0.76
C GLN A 153 13.75 7.46 0.40
N SER A 154 13.66 7.13 -0.89
CA SER A 154 13.52 5.74 -1.36
C SER A 154 14.75 4.92 -0.97
N VAL A 155 15.95 5.44 -1.23
CA VAL A 155 17.22 4.80 -0.80
C VAL A 155 17.27 4.62 0.71
N SER A 156 16.81 5.62 1.48
CA SER A 156 16.76 5.51 2.95
C SER A 156 15.84 4.37 3.42
N LEU A 157 14.71 4.15 2.75
CA LEU A 157 13.82 3.03 3.05
C LEU A 157 14.47 1.68 2.73
N TYR A 158 15.21 1.58 1.62
CA TYR A 158 15.98 0.36 1.27
C TYR A 158 17.06 0.07 2.33
N VAL A 159 17.85 1.07 2.68
CA VAL A 159 18.92 0.95 3.70
C VAL A 159 18.39 0.53 5.07
N LYS A 160 17.19 0.98 5.42
CA LYS A 160 16.50 0.63 6.68
C LYS A 160 15.71 -0.68 6.61
N GLY A 161 15.74 -1.39 5.47
CA GLY A 161 14.98 -2.63 5.26
C GLY A 161 13.46 -2.44 5.23
N ARG A 162 12.96 -1.22 5.02
CA ARG A 162 11.52 -0.94 5.03
C ARG A 162 10.85 -1.21 3.69
N SER A 163 11.62 -1.33 2.62
CA SER A 163 11.14 -1.67 1.29
C SER A 163 12.25 -2.27 0.45
N VAL A 164 11.87 -2.97 -0.62
CA VAL A 164 12.77 -3.44 -1.68
C VAL A 164 12.39 -2.73 -2.98
N PRO A 165 13.37 -2.27 -3.79
CA PRO A 165 13.07 -1.76 -5.12
C PRO A 165 12.47 -2.86 -6.01
N LYS A 166 11.79 -2.46 -7.09
CA LYS A 166 11.36 -3.42 -8.11
C LYS A 166 12.56 -3.95 -8.90
N ASP A 167 12.40 -5.06 -9.58
CA ASP A 167 13.48 -5.79 -10.26
C ASP A 167 14.32 -4.91 -11.19
N ASP A 168 13.67 -4.06 -12.00
CA ASP A 168 14.33 -3.12 -12.91
C ASP A 168 15.25 -2.13 -12.19
N LEU A 169 14.81 -1.66 -11.02
CA LEU A 169 15.55 -0.75 -10.17
C LEU A 169 16.58 -1.47 -9.30
N LEU A 170 16.29 -2.72 -8.91
CA LEU A 170 17.20 -3.57 -8.14
C LEU A 170 18.45 -3.90 -8.97
N GLN A 171 18.29 -4.21 -10.25
CA GLN A 171 19.40 -4.44 -11.18
C GLN A 171 20.30 -3.20 -11.34
N LYS A 172 19.69 -2.01 -11.47
CA LYS A 172 20.45 -0.74 -11.49
C LYS A 172 21.22 -0.54 -10.20
N LEU A 173 20.58 -0.79 -9.05
CA LEU A 173 21.21 -0.69 -7.74
C LEU A 173 22.40 -1.64 -7.61
N TYR A 174 22.29 -2.90 -8.03
CA TYR A 174 23.41 -3.85 -7.99
C TYR A 174 24.56 -3.41 -8.90
N SER A 175 24.24 -2.95 -10.11
CA SER A 175 25.24 -2.40 -11.04
C SER A 175 25.97 -1.20 -10.44
N SER A 176 25.24 -0.23 -9.86
CA SER A 176 25.81 0.96 -9.22
C SER A 176 26.65 0.65 -7.98
N LEU A 177 26.31 -0.43 -7.26
CA LEU A 177 27.07 -0.88 -6.09
C LEU A 177 28.23 -1.81 -6.46
N ASP A 178 28.42 -2.11 -7.75
CA ASP A 178 29.47 -2.99 -8.26
C ASP A 178 29.41 -4.38 -7.57
N VAL A 179 28.24 -5.02 -7.67
CA VAL A 179 27.99 -6.38 -7.17
C VAL A 179 27.30 -7.21 -8.24
N GLN A 180 27.66 -8.51 -8.32
CA GLN A 180 27.20 -9.42 -9.37
C GLN A 180 25.96 -10.22 -8.93
N TYR A 181 24.88 -9.51 -8.58
CA TYR A 181 23.59 -10.12 -8.30
C TYR A 181 22.61 -9.79 -9.41
N GLY A 182 21.85 -10.78 -9.89
CA GLY A 182 20.80 -10.62 -10.89
C GLY A 182 19.42 -10.39 -10.25
N ILE A 183 19.15 -11.09 -9.15
CA ILE A 183 17.90 -11.02 -8.37
C ILE A 183 18.18 -10.96 -6.87
N LEU A 184 17.13 -10.73 -6.07
CA LEU A 184 17.24 -10.68 -4.62
C LEU A 184 17.65 -12.03 -4.03
N ASP A 185 17.24 -13.14 -4.64
CA ASP A 185 17.52 -14.49 -4.14
C ASP A 185 19.02 -14.82 -4.23
N ASP A 186 19.73 -14.36 -5.27
CA ASP A 186 21.19 -14.51 -5.38
C ASP A 186 21.91 -13.90 -4.17
N LEU A 187 21.43 -12.75 -3.67
CA LEU A 187 21.97 -12.12 -2.47
C LEU A 187 21.72 -13.00 -1.23
N LEU A 188 20.63 -13.76 -1.17
CA LEU A 188 20.32 -14.60 -0.02
C LEU A 188 21.19 -15.85 -0.01
N GLU A 189 21.41 -16.46 -1.16
CA GLU A 189 22.24 -17.66 -1.31
C GLU A 189 23.70 -17.40 -0.92
N ASP A 190 24.26 -16.25 -1.29
CA ASP A 190 25.65 -15.91 -0.94
C ASP A 190 25.88 -15.74 0.57
N PHE A 191 24.87 -15.30 1.32
CA PHE A 191 24.97 -15.10 2.77
C PHE A 191 24.80 -16.38 3.58
N ASP A 192 24.16 -17.42 3.04
CA ASP A 192 24.01 -18.71 3.72
C ASP A 192 25.27 -19.58 3.54
N ASN A 193 26.21 -19.15 2.70
CA ASN A 193 27.48 -19.81 2.40
C ASN A 193 28.72 -19.13 3.06
N GLU A 194 28.54 -18.04 3.83
CA GLU A 194 29.57 -17.37 4.67
C GLU A 194 29.49 -17.82 6.14
#